data_AF-A0A9E4EVZ3-F1
#
_entry.id   AF-A0A9E4EVZ3-F1
#
_cell.length_a   1.000
_cell.length_b   1.000
_cell.length_c   1.000
_cell.angle_alpha   90.00
_cell.angle_beta   90.00
_cell.angle_gamma   90.00
#
_symmetry.space_group_name_H-M   'P 1'
#
loop_
_entity.id
_entity.type
_entity.pdbx_description
1 polymer ?
#
loop_
_entity_poly.entity_id
_entity_poly.type
_entity_poly.pdbx_seq_one_letter_code
_entity_poly.pdbx_strand_id
1 'polypeptide(L)'
;VREVVASHPKVLSGPELPIEERPDAEISSFGDSGVNILVEFWMLGIDDGENRVGADLLLMIWDVLKENDIEIPFPQRDVRIVRAGS
;
A
#
# COMPACT_ATOMS: atom_id res chain seq x y z
N VAL A 1 -7.62 -0.78 1.82
CA VAL A 1 -6.62 0.21 1.34
C VAL A 1 -7.28 1.44 0.72
N ARG A 2 -7.99 1.35 -0.43
CA ARG A 2 -8.68 2.50 -1.04
C ARG A 2 -9.50 3.34 -0.04
N GLU A 3 -10.39 2.67 0.69
CA GLU A 3 -11.29 3.31 1.65
C GLU A 3 -10.55 4.02 2.79
N VAL A 4 -9.50 3.40 3.33
CA VAL A 4 -8.73 3.98 4.43
C VAL A 4 -7.91 5.18 3.97
N VAL A 5 -7.31 5.13 2.79
CA VAL A 5 -6.61 6.28 2.20
C VAL A 5 -7.60 7.43 1.95
N ALA A 6 -8.78 7.13 1.42
CA ALA A 6 -9.84 8.12 1.19
C ALA A 6 -10.37 8.79 2.47
N SER A 7 -10.24 8.13 3.62
CA SER A 7 -10.67 8.68 4.92
C SER A 7 -9.67 9.66 5.56
N HIS A 8 -8.45 9.76 5.04
CA HIS A 8 -7.46 10.67 5.59
C HIS A 8 -7.86 12.14 5.32
N PRO A 9 -7.93 13.03 6.34
CA PRO A 9 -8.49 14.38 6.19
C PRO A 9 -7.84 15.28 5.13
N LYS A 10 -6.58 14.98 4.76
CA LYS A 10 -5.81 15.74 3.77
C LYS A 10 -5.82 15.12 2.36
N VAL A 11 -6.35 13.92 2.21
CA VAL A 11 -6.49 13.26 0.91
C VAL A 11 -7.76 13.77 0.25
N LEU A 12 -7.64 14.26 -0.98
CA LEU A 12 -8.79 14.58 -1.81
C LEU A 12 -9.52 13.28 -2.16
N SER A 13 -10.80 13.19 -1.81
CA SER A 13 -11.62 12.01 -2.05
C SER A 13 -13.09 12.43 -2.27
N GLY A 14 -13.90 11.53 -2.81
CA GLY A 14 -15.33 11.77 -3.05
C GLY A 14 -15.78 11.49 -4.49
N PRO A 15 -17.06 11.16 -4.70
CA PRO A 15 -17.61 10.86 -6.02
C PRO A 15 -17.69 12.08 -6.96
N GLU A 16 -17.49 13.29 -6.46
CA GLU A 16 -17.51 14.54 -7.20
C GLU A 16 -16.20 14.83 -7.94
N LEU A 17 -15.07 14.25 -7.50
CA LEU A 17 -13.77 14.44 -8.14
C LEU A 17 -13.66 13.62 -9.44
N PRO A 18 -12.86 14.05 -10.43
CA PRO A 18 -12.46 13.19 -11.54
C PRO A 18 -11.88 11.86 -11.03
N ILE A 19 -12.07 10.76 -11.78
CA ILE A 19 -11.65 9.43 -11.31
C ILE A 19 -10.14 9.40 -11.08
N GLU A 20 -9.38 10.05 -11.95
CA GLU A 20 -7.93 10.21 -11.91
C GLU A 20 -7.41 11.03 -10.72
N GLU A 21 -8.29 11.80 -10.07
CA GLU A 21 -7.96 12.59 -8.88
C GLU A 21 -8.39 11.90 -7.56
N ARG A 22 -9.13 10.80 -7.65
CA ARG A 22 -9.54 10.02 -6.48
C ARG A 22 -8.39 9.14 -6.00
N PRO A 23 -8.33 8.83 -4.70
CA PRO A 23 -7.33 7.92 -4.20
C PRO A 23 -7.63 6.50 -4.70
N ASP A 24 -6.59 5.82 -5.16
CA ASP A 24 -6.69 4.46 -5.68
C ASP A 24 -5.59 3.56 -5.11
N ALA A 25 -5.81 2.25 -5.20
CA ALA A 25 -4.84 1.24 -4.79
C ALA A 25 -4.89 0.02 -5.71
N GLU A 26 -3.91 -0.13 -6.58
CA GLU A 26 -3.89 -1.17 -7.62
C GLU A 26 -2.69 -2.11 -7.49
N ILE A 27 -2.83 -3.34 -8.01
CA ILE A 27 -1.69 -4.24 -8.13
C ILE A 27 -0.83 -3.71 -9.27
N SER A 28 0.37 -3.21 -8.94
CA SER A 28 1.32 -2.72 -9.94
C SER A 28 2.19 -3.83 -10.49
N SER A 29 2.50 -4.86 -9.69
CA SER A 29 3.27 -6.02 -10.11
C SER A 29 3.22 -7.17 -9.09
N PHE A 30 3.67 -8.35 -9.51
CA PHE A 30 3.96 -9.48 -8.63
C PHE A 30 5.47 -9.53 -8.39
N GLY A 31 5.89 -9.44 -7.12
CA GLY A 31 7.28 -9.55 -6.71
C GLY A 31 7.65 -10.96 -6.27
N ASP A 32 8.94 -11.19 -6.01
CA ASP A 32 9.50 -12.52 -5.69
C ASP A 32 8.91 -13.14 -4.40
N SER A 33 8.35 -12.33 -3.51
CA SER A 33 7.79 -12.80 -2.24
C SER A 33 6.46 -12.16 -1.89
N GLY A 34 5.80 -11.46 -2.82
CA GLY A 34 4.56 -10.76 -2.51
C GLY A 34 3.95 -10.01 -3.69
N VAL A 35 2.88 -9.27 -3.41
CA VAL A 35 2.18 -8.42 -4.38
C VAL A 35 2.55 -6.96 -4.12
N ASN A 36 2.99 -6.25 -5.16
CA ASN A 36 3.24 -4.82 -5.07
C ASN A 36 1.93 -4.08 -5.31
N ILE A 37 1.49 -3.31 -4.33
CA ILE A 37 0.34 -2.42 -4.44
C ILE A 37 0.86 -1.00 -4.63
N LEU A 38 0.47 -0.35 -5.72
CA LEU A 38 0.64 1.08 -5.91
C LEU A 38 -0.56 1.79 -5.27
N VAL A 39 -0.28 2.73 -4.37
CA VAL A 39 -1.29 3.61 -3.76
C VAL A 39 -1.08 5.00 -4.33
N GLU A 40 -2.11 5.55 -4.96
CA GLU A 40 -2.12 6.89 -5.54
C GLU A 40 -3.14 7.75 -4.82
N PHE A 41 -2.81 9.02 -4.60
CA PHE A 41 -3.70 9.98 -3.96
C PHE A 41 -3.27 11.40 -4.32
N TRP A 42 -4.21 12.33 -4.21
CA TRP A 42 -3.96 13.75 -4.34
C TRP A 42 -4.23 14.47 -3.03
N MET A 43 -3.50 15.56 -2.78
CA MET A 43 -3.70 16.44 -1.65
C MET A 43 -3.37 17.88 -2.03
N LEU A 44 -3.90 18.85 -1.29
CA LEU A 44 -3.55 20.25 -1.45
C LEU A 44 -2.31 20.58 -0.62
N GLY A 45 -1.32 21.21 -1.25
CA GLY A 45 -0.07 21.63 -0.62
C GLY A 45 1.12 20.73 -0.94
N ILE A 46 2.26 21.06 -0.34
CA ILE A 46 3.51 20.29 -0.46
C ILE A 46 3.53 19.29 0.70
N ASP A 47 3.90 18.03 0.44
CA ASP A 47 4.10 16.98 1.46
C ASP A 47 5.34 17.29 2.33
N ASP A 48 5.21 18.29 3.20
CA ASP A 48 6.23 18.75 4.13
C ASP A 48 5.60 19.45 5.34
N GLY A 49 6.33 19.51 6.45
CA GLY A 49 5.89 20.17 7.69
C GLY A 49 4.53 19.64 8.18
N GLU A 50 3.55 20.54 8.32
CA GLU A 50 2.19 20.18 8.74
C GLU A 50 1.48 19.27 7.74
N ASN A 51 1.90 19.28 6.48
CA ASN A 51 1.30 18.50 5.38
C ASN A 51 2.00 17.16 5.15
N ARG A 52 2.80 16.69 6.10
CA ARG A 52 3.45 15.38 6.01
C ARG A 52 2.46 14.24 6.22
N VAL A 53 1.86 13.72 5.15
CA VAL A 53 0.78 12.71 5.22
C VAL A 53 1.27 11.28 5.05
N GLY A 54 2.45 11.08 4.45
CA GLY A 54 2.92 9.75 4.07
C GLY A 54 3.05 8.78 5.25
N ALA A 55 3.53 9.24 6.40
CA ALA A 55 3.68 8.39 7.59
C ALA A 55 2.31 7.96 8.17
N ASP A 56 1.34 8.87 8.21
CA ASP A 56 -0.01 8.59 8.70
C ASP A 56 -0.72 7.59 7.79
N LEU A 57 -0.62 7.79 6.46
CA LEU A 57 -1.17 6.86 5.49
C LEU A 57 -0.55 5.46 5.60
N LEU A 58 0.77 5.36 5.77
CA LEU A 58 1.44 4.07 5.97
C LEU A 58 0.96 3.36 7.24
N LEU A 59 0.77 4.10 8.34
CA LEU A 59 0.27 3.55 9.59
C LEU A 59 -1.19 3.08 9.45
N MET A 60 -2.06 3.91 8.85
CA MET A 60 -3.45 3.55 8.63
C MET A 60 -3.61 2.34 7.70
N ILE A 61 -2.77 2.23 6.66
CA ILE A 61 -2.73 1.05 5.78
C ILE A 61 -2.29 -0.17 6.59
N TRP A 62 -1.22 -0.06 7.38
CA TRP A 62 -0.73 -1.15 8.22
C TRP A 62 -1.79 -1.67 9.18
N ASP A 63 -2.49 -0.78 9.88
CA ASP A 63 -3.54 -1.16 10.82
C ASP A 63 -4.68 -1.90 10.11
N VAL A 64 -5.14 -1.41 8.95
CA VAL A 64 -6.18 -2.09 8.17
C VAL A 64 -5.73 -3.45 7.64
N LEU A 65 -4.47 -3.60 7.22
CA LEU A 65 -3.94 -4.90 6.81
C LEU A 65 -4.00 -5.89 7.99
N LYS A 66 -3.56 -5.46 9.18
CA LYS A 66 -3.60 -6.30 10.39
C LYS A 66 -5.02 -6.66 10.81
N GLU A 67 -5.95 -5.70 10.79
CA GLU A 67 -7.36 -5.92 11.15
C GLU A 67 -8.05 -6.93 10.24
N ASN A 68 -7.55 -7.10 9.01
CA ASN A 68 -8.05 -8.06 8.03
C ASN A 68 -7.18 -9.33 7.94
N ASP A 69 -6.32 -9.58 8.93
CA ASP A 69 -5.42 -10.73 8.99
C ASP A 69 -4.52 -10.87 7.74
N ILE A 70 -4.14 -9.75 7.12
CA ILE A 70 -3.23 -9.71 5.99
C ILE A 70 -1.80 -9.57 6.50
N GLU A 71 -0.99 -10.59 6.27
CA GLU A 71 0.44 -10.59 6.60
C GLU A 71 1.27 -9.95 5.48
N ILE A 72 2.25 -9.12 5.86
CA ILE A 72 3.28 -8.67 4.93
C ILE A 72 4.33 -9.78 4.84
N PRO A 73 4.54 -10.38 3.66
CA PRO A 73 5.42 -11.51 3.53
C PRO A 73 6.88 -11.08 3.69
N PHE A 74 7.64 -11.85 4.47
CA PHE A 74 9.10 -11.77 4.47
C PHE A 74 9.66 -12.44 3.20
N PRO A 75 10.87 -12.05 2.74
CA PRO A 75 11.53 -12.72 1.63
C PRO A 75 11.58 -14.24 1.83
N GLN A 76 11.05 -14.99 0.86
CA GLN A 76 11.02 -16.46 0.89
C GLN A 76 12.22 -17.02 0.13
N ARG A 77 12.78 -18.14 0.61
CA ARG A 77 13.85 -18.86 -0.11
C ARG A 77 13.53 -20.34 -0.19
N ASP A 78 13.34 -20.84 -1.40
CA ASP A 78 13.24 -22.27 -1.64
C ASP A 78 14.63 -22.92 -1.59
N VAL A 79 14.79 -23.88 -0.68
CA VAL A 79 16.02 -24.68 -0.55
C VAL A 79 15.74 -26.09 -1.01
N ARG A 80 16.27 -26.46 -2.18
CA ARG A 80 16.19 -27.83 -2.69
C ARG A 80 17.44 -28.62 -2.28
N ILE A 81 17.26 -29.63 -1.43
CA ILE A 81 18.34 -30.58 -1.11
C ILE A 81 18.44 -31.59 -2.26
N VAL A 82 19.58 -31.58 -2.96
CA VAL A 82 19.93 -32.60 -3.95
C VAL A 82 20.97 -33.53 -3.35
N ARG A 83 20.71 -34.84 -3.33
CA ARG A 83 21.73 -35.83 -2.96
C ARG A 83 22.75 -35.90 -4.09
N ALA A 84 24.04 -35.77 -3.76
CA ALA A 84 25.10 -36.09 -4.71
C ALA A 84 25.00 -37.57 -5.08
N GLY A 85 25.01 -37.87 -6.39
CA GLY A 85 25.04 -39.24 -6.88
C GLY A 85 26.26 -39.98 -6.33
N SER A 86 26.02 -41.17 -5.79
CA SER A 86 27.05 -42.14 -5.38
C SER A 86 27.93 -42.57 -6.53
#